data_AF-A0A1T5BIY1-F1
#
_entry.id   AF-A0A1T5BIY1-F1
#
_cell.length_a   1.000
_cell.length_b   1.000
_cell.length_c   1.000
_cell.angle_alpha   90.00
_cell.angle_beta   90.00
_cell.angle_gamma   90.00
#
_symmetry.space_group_name_H-M   'P 1'
#
loop_
_entity.id
_entity.type
_entity.pdbx_description
1 polymer ?
#
loop_
_entity_poly.entity_id
_entity_poly.type
_entity_poly.pdbx_seq_one_letter_code
_entity_poly.pdbx_strand_id
1 'polypeptide(L)'
;MSLILGSRLAGDGPPGFQASLDGEPAIVELDSGAIFKLARRATHDELDRILEEKRERIGDAAIRLAREGFVTRGDRGAEILVTALDL
;
A
#
# COMPACT_ATOMS: atom_id res chain seq x y z
N MET A 1 -10.07 13.42 -5.74
CA MET A 1 -9.28 12.24 -5.45
C MET A 1 -8.72 12.31 -4.04
N SER A 2 -9.35 11.56 -3.14
CA SER A 2 -8.93 11.30 -1.77
C SER A 2 -8.67 9.81 -1.59
N LEU A 3 -7.62 9.47 -0.84
CA LEU A 3 -7.31 8.09 -0.45
C LEU A 3 -7.18 8.03 1.07
N ILE A 4 -7.87 7.09 1.70
CA ILE A 4 -7.82 6.86 3.14
C ILE A 4 -7.35 5.43 3.37
N LEU A 5 -6.22 5.24 4.04
CA LEU A 5 -5.74 3.91 4.42
C LEU A 5 -6.48 3.41 5.66
N GLY A 6 -7.04 2.22 5.56
CA GLY A 6 -7.71 1.48 6.63
C GLY A 6 -6.77 0.52 7.35
N SER A 7 -7.26 -0.69 7.66
CA SER A 7 -6.47 -1.71 8.35
C SER A 7 -5.43 -2.35 7.43
N ARG A 8 -4.39 -2.92 8.03
CA ARG A 8 -3.45 -3.80 7.35
C ARG A 8 -4.17 -4.96 6.67
N LEU A 9 -3.66 -5.39 5.52
CA LEU A 9 -4.05 -6.67 4.92
C LEU A 9 -3.48 -7.79 5.78
N ALA A 10 -4.33 -8.75 6.15
CA ALA A 10 -3.92 -9.94 6.89
C ALA A 10 -3.71 -11.13 5.92
N GLY A 11 -2.74 -11.99 6.22
CA GLY A 11 -2.48 -13.24 5.49
C GLY A 11 -1.18 -13.24 4.69
N ASP A 12 -0.95 -14.32 3.93
CA ASP A 12 0.31 -14.60 3.20
C ASP A 12 0.47 -13.81 1.87
N GLY A 13 -0.42 -12.84 1.62
CA GLY A 13 -0.38 -12.00 0.42
C GLY A 13 0.67 -10.87 0.50
N PRO A 14 0.79 -10.05 -0.56
CA PRO A 14 1.61 -8.86 -0.51
C PRO A 14 1.19 -7.96 0.66
N PRO A 15 2.12 -7.47 1.48
CA PRO A 15 1.79 -6.55 2.55
C PRO A 15 1.16 -5.29 1.96
N GLY A 16 0.09 -4.85 2.59
CA GLY A 16 -0.63 -3.67 2.16
C GLY A 16 -1.68 -3.19 3.14
N PHE A 17 -2.55 -2.31 2.68
CA PHE A 17 -3.64 -1.77 3.45
C PHE A 17 -4.94 -1.92 2.67
N GLN A 18 -6.02 -2.21 3.39
CA GLN A 18 -7.34 -1.81 2.91
C GLN A 18 -7.37 -0.30 2.79
N ALA A 19 -8.12 0.23 1.84
CA ALA A 19 -8.25 1.66 1.64
C ALA A 19 -9.65 2.03 1.14
N SER A 20 -9.94 3.32 1.19
CA SER A 20 -11.05 3.92 0.45
C SER A 20 -10.50 4.95 -0.51
N LEU A 21 -10.83 4.81 -1.80
CA LEU A 21 -10.47 5.76 -2.85
C LEU A 21 -11.74 6.46 -3.32
N ASP A 22 -11.84 7.77 -3.08
CA ASP A 22 -13.03 8.58 -3.39
C ASP A 22 -14.36 7.96 -2.87
N GLY A 23 -14.31 7.27 -1.72
CA GLY A 23 -15.47 6.63 -1.08
C GLY A 23 -15.69 5.18 -1.49
N GLU A 24 -14.98 4.69 -2.51
CA GLU A 24 -15.09 3.31 -2.97
C GLU A 24 -14.06 2.39 -2.29
N PRO A 25 -14.35 1.09 -2.09
CA PRO A 25 -13.40 0.13 -1.59
C PRO A 25 -12.16 0.05 -2.48
N ALA A 26 -10.99 0.08 -1.83
CA ALA A 26 -9.71 -0.02 -2.49
C ALA A 26 -8.71 -0.87 -1.68
N ILE A 27 -7.66 -1.31 -2.34
CA ILE A 27 -6.53 -2.01 -1.74
C ILE A 27 -5.25 -1.34 -2.23
N VAL A 28 -4.35 -1.07 -1.28
CA VAL A 28 -2.99 -0.60 -1.55
C VAL A 28 -2.03 -1.71 -1.21
N GLU A 29 -1.41 -2.32 -2.21
CA GLU A 29 -0.42 -3.38 -2.04
C GLU A 29 0.99 -2.82 -2.25
N LEU A 30 1.98 -3.37 -1.55
CA LEU A 30 3.38 -3.05 -1.77
C LEU A 30 4.04 -4.16 -2.58
N ASP A 31 4.71 -3.78 -3.66
CA ASP A 31 5.51 -4.73 -4.42
C ASP A 31 6.76 -5.17 -3.63
N SER A 32 7.28 -6.34 -3.99
CA SER A 32 8.54 -6.91 -3.50
C SER A 32 9.70 -5.91 -3.52
N GLY A 33 9.79 -5.03 -4.52
CA GLY A 33 10.81 -3.99 -4.59
C GLY A 33 10.66 -2.90 -3.51
N ALA A 34 9.42 -2.49 -3.22
CA ALA A 34 9.13 -1.52 -2.16
C ALA A 34 9.37 -2.14 -0.78
N ILE A 35 8.96 -3.39 -0.58
CA ILE A 35 9.19 -4.16 0.65
C ILE A 35 10.69 -4.33 0.89
N PHE A 36 11.46 -4.73 -0.12
CA PHE A 36 12.91 -4.89 0.02
C PHE A 36 13.61 -3.61 0.46
N LYS A 37 13.18 -2.45 -0.07
CA LYS A 37 13.72 -1.14 0.34
C LYS A 37 13.33 -0.79 1.78
N LEU A 38 12.11 -1.11 2.19
CA LEU A 38 11.62 -0.86 3.55
C LEU A 38 12.24 -1.78 4.60
N ALA A 39 12.44 -3.04 4.24
CA ALA A 39 12.63 -4.14 5.17
C ALA A 39 13.97 -4.84 4.98
N ARG A 40 14.99 -4.14 4.43
CA ARG A 40 16.29 -4.67 3.99
C ARG A 40 16.99 -5.61 5.00
N ARG A 41 16.57 -5.66 6.27
CA ARG A 41 16.99 -6.59 7.34
C ARG A 41 15.90 -6.93 8.38
N ALA A 42 14.62 -6.69 8.10
CA ALA A 42 13.55 -6.79 9.10
C ALA A 42 12.92 -8.20 9.14
N THR A 43 12.65 -8.69 10.35
CA THR A 43 11.75 -9.81 10.62
C THR A 43 10.29 -9.45 10.30
N HIS A 44 9.40 -10.45 10.27
CA HIS A 44 7.99 -10.23 9.93
C HIS A 44 7.30 -9.24 10.89
N ASP A 45 7.59 -9.33 12.19
CA ASP A 45 7.06 -8.40 13.20
C ASP A 45 7.61 -6.97 13.05
N GLU A 46 8.87 -6.84 12.60
CA GLU A 46 9.47 -5.54 12.31
C GLU A 46 8.89 -4.92 11.03
N LEU A 47 8.49 -5.74 10.04
CA LEU A 47 7.86 -5.27 8.82
C LEU A 47 6.53 -4.58 9.12
N ASP A 48 5.67 -5.16 9.95
CA ASP A 48 4.39 -4.51 10.30
C ASP A 48 4.59 -3.16 10.99
N ARG A 49 5.56 -3.08 11.91
CA ARG A 49 5.93 -1.82 12.55
C ARG A 49 6.43 -0.80 11.53
N ILE A 50 7.33 -1.19 10.63
CA ILE A 50 7.86 -0.31 9.58
C ILE A 50 6.73 0.20 8.67
N LEU A 51 5.76 -0.66 8.33
CA LEU A 51 4.64 -0.29 7.48
C LEU A 51 3.72 0.72 8.15
N GLU A 52 3.48 0.58 9.45
CA GLU A 52 2.74 1.58 10.20
C GLU A 52 3.51 2.90 10.35
N GLU A 53 4.82 2.85 10.63
CA GLU A 53 5.68 4.04 10.66
C GLU A 53 5.74 4.77 9.30
N LYS A 54 5.51 4.05 8.19
CA LYS A 54 5.51 4.61 6.83
C LYS A 54 4.12 4.79 6.23
N ARG A 55 3.06 4.56 7.00
CA ARG A 55 1.66 4.59 6.54
C ARG A 55 1.35 5.85 5.72
N GLU A 56 1.72 7.03 6.22
CA GLU A 56 1.49 8.30 5.55
C GLU A 56 2.17 8.36 4.17
N ARG A 57 3.46 8.02 4.11
CA ARG A 57 4.24 8.00 2.85
C ARG A 57 3.70 6.97 1.85
N ILE A 58 3.20 5.83 2.34
CA ILE A 58 2.54 4.81 1.51
C ILE A 58 1.23 5.36 0.93
N GLY A 59 0.45 6.08 1.75
CA GLY A 59 -0.75 6.77 1.30
C GLY A 59 -0.46 7.83 0.23
N ASP A 60 0.58 8.63 0.42
CA ASP A 60 1.03 9.66 -0.53
C ASP A 60 1.52 9.06 -1.86
N ALA A 61 2.24 7.93 -1.80
CA ALA A 61 2.65 7.22 -3.01
C ALA A 61 1.44 6.62 -3.74
N ALA A 62 0.51 6.01 -3.01
CA ALA A 62 -0.69 5.40 -3.58
C ALA A 62 -1.63 6.44 -4.21
N ILE A 63 -1.84 7.59 -3.57
CA ILE A 63 -2.65 8.68 -4.16
C ILE A 63 -1.97 9.27 -5.39
N ARG A 64 -0.63 9.37 -5.42
CA ARG A 64 0.11 9.82 -6.61
C ARG A 64 -0.09 8.85 -7.77
N LEU A 65 0.15 7.56 -7.54
CA LEU A 65 0.00 6.51 -8.56
C LEU A 65 -1.42 6.46 -9.11
N ALA A 66 -2.42 6.55 -8.24
CA ALA A 66 -3.79 6.50 -8.69
C ALA A 66 -4.24 7.77 -9.45
N ARG A 67 -3.65 8.95 -9.17
CA ARG A 67 -3.82 10.16 -10.01
C ARG A 67 -3.18 10.01 -11.38
N GLU A 68 -2.08 9.27 -11.46
CA GLU A 68 -1.38 8.95 -12.72
C GLU A 68 -2.08 7.84 -13.52
N GLY A 69 -3.16 7.26 -13.00
CA GLY A 69 -3.94 6.21 -13.66
C GLY A 69 -3.43 4.79 -13.43
N PHE A 70 -2.47 4.60 -12.52
CA PHE A 70 -2.00 3.28 -12.09
C PHE A 70 -2.96 2.64 -11.08
N VAL A 71 -4.20 2.45 -11.51
CA VAL A 71 -5.27 1.78 -10.75
C VAL A 71 -5.82 0.64 -11.58
N THR A 72 -5.82 -0.55 -11.01
CA THR A 72 -6.53 -1.71 -11.57
C THR A 72 -7.85 -1.91 -10.85
N ARG A 73 -8.86 -2.47 -11.52
CA ARG A 73 -10.11 -2.87 -10.87
C ARG A 73 -10.17 -4.38 -10.81
N GLY A 74 -10.35 -4.93 -9.62
CA GLY A 74 -10.51 -6.35 -9.36
C GLY A 74 -11.74 -6.64 -8.52
N ASP A 75 -11.90 -7.90 -8.10
CA ASP A 75 -13.04 -8.38 -7.30
C ASP A 75 -13.14 -7.69 -5.93
N ARG A 76 -12.04 -7.10 -5.46
CA ARG A 76 -11.92 -6.40 -4.16
C ARG A 76 -12.05 -4.87 -4.29
N GLY A 77 -12.35 -4.36 -5.48
CA GLY A 77 -12.45 -2.93 -5.77
C GLY A 77 -11.22 -2.38 -6.51
N ALA A 78 -10.87 -1.13 -6.22
CA ALA A 78 -9.70 -0.49 -6.84
C ALA A 78 -8.40 -0.98 -6.20
N GLU A 79 -7.48 -1.50 -7.00
CA GLU A 79 -6.20 -2.03 -6.55
C GLU A 79 -5.06 -1.13 -7.04
N ILE A 80 -4.22 -0.70 -6.10
CA ILE A 80 -3.08 0.19 -6.34
C ILE A 80 -1.82 -0.53 -5.87
N LEU A 81 -0.86 -0.73 -6.78
CA LEU A 81 0.42 -1.37 -6.46
C LEU A 81 1.51 -0.32 -6.28
N VAL A 82 2.00 -0.16 -5.04
CA VAL A 82 3.10 0.73 -4.68
C VAL A 82 4.43 0.02 -4.94
N THR A 83 5.08 0.37 -6.05
CA THR A 83 6.34 -0.24 -6.51
C THR A 83 7.60 0.48 -6.02
N ALA A 84 7.46 1.75 -5.65
CA ALA A 84 8.54 2.54 -5.11
C ALA A 84 8.02 3.51 -4.05
N LEU A 85 8.65 3.45 -2.88
CA LEU A 85 8.70 4.58 -1.98
C LEU A 85 10.00 5.31 -2.31
N ASP A 86 9.90 6.55 -2.76
CA ASP A 86 11.02 7.48 -2.78
C ASP A 86 11.39 7.69 -1.30
N LEU A 87 12.31 6.86 -0.79
CA LEU A 87 12.71 6.78 0.62
C LEU A 87 13.75 7.83 0.98
#